data_AF-A0A832RJH2-F1
#
_entry.id   AF-A0A832RJH2-F1
#
_cell.length_a   1.000
_cell.length_b   1.000
_cell.length_c   1.000
_cell.angle_alpha   90.00
_cell.angle_beta   90.00
_cell.angle_gamma   90.00
#
_symmetry.space_group_name_H-M   'P 1'
#
loop_
_entity.id
_entity.type
_entity.pdbx_description
1 polymer ?
#
loop_
_entity_poly.entity_id
_entity_poly.type
_entity_poly.pdbx_seq_one_letter_code
_entity_poly.pdbx_strand_id
1 'polypeptide(L)'
;MSYGSLFGIVFVVSKNTLPGNNIIKKSLVLGLVFWLVLYAVPFTKYPANPPSVGQSSTIEFRQDVYLIFVVISGFTALGFFWLYKKIQKKIILFAGYGGIMIITYMVMPENPDPIQMEFGLLAEFRAMSVIGMSVFWGA
;
A
#
# COMPACT_ATOMS: atom_id res chain seq x y z
N MET A 1 -16.90 -2.02 6.65
CA MET A 1 -17.11 -3.48 6.55
C MET A 1 -16.23 -4.13 5.47
N SER A 2 -15.99 -3.49 4.33
CA SER A 2 -15.27 -4.07 3.17
C SER A 2 -13.83 -4.54 3.45
N TYR A 3 -13.01 -3.76 4.17
CA TYR A 3 -11.60 -4.13 4.46
C TYR A 3 -11.47 -5.36 5.37
N GLY A 4 -12.32 -5.47 6.41
CA GLY A 4 -12.33 -6.63 7.30
C GLY A 4 -12.73 -7.92 6.59
N SER A 5 -13.73 -7.85 5.70
CA SER A 5 -14.13 -8.99 4.86
C SER A 5 -13.03 -9.41 3.89
N LEU A 6 -12.39 -8.45 3.20
CA LEU A 6 -11.25 -8.73 2.32
C LEU A 6 -10.10 -9.39 3.09
N PHE A 7 -9.73 -8.80 4.24
CA PHE A 7 -8.71 -9.35 5.12
C PHE A 7 -9.05 -10.78 5.54
N GLY A 8 -10.27 -11.04 6.00
CA GLY A 8 -10.72 -12.36 6.43
C GLY A 8 -10.64 -13.42 5.32
N ILE A 9 -11.08 -13.07 4.11
CA ILE A 9 -11.00 -13.97 2.93
C ILE A 9 -9.53 -14.29 2.63
N VAL A 10 -8.68 -13.27 2.51
CA VAL A 10 -7.26 -13.46 2.20
C VAL A 10 -6.56 -14.23 3.33
N PHE A 11 -6.93 -13.99 4.59
CA PHE A 11 -6.38 -14.72 5.73
C PHE A 11 -6.71 -16.21 5.66
N VAL A 12 -7.96 -16.58 5.40
CA VAL A 12 -8.35 -17.99 5.29
C VAL A 12 -7.60 -18.70 4.17
N VAL A 13 -7.38 -18.03 3.04
CA VAL A 13 -6.65 -18.57 1.88
C VAL A 13 -5.14 -18.69 2.14
N SER A 14 -4.56 -17.74 2.88
CA SER A 14 -3.11 -17.60 3.06
C SER A 14 -2.56 -18.15 4.39
N LYS A 15 -3.39 -18.44 5.39
CA LYS A 15 -2.98 -18.83 6.75
C LYS A 15 -1.99 -20.00 6.83
N ASN A 16 -2.01 -20.91 5.87
CA ASN A 16 -1.10 -22.06 5.85
C ASN A 16 0.27 -21.73 5.23
N THR A 17 0.40 -20.58 4.57
CA THR A 17 1.63 -20.10 3.93
C THR A 17 2.29 -18.98 4.72
N LEU A 18 1.51 -18.23 5.51
CA LEU A 18 2.04 -17.15 6.34
C LEU A 18 2.96 -17.69 7.45
N PRO A 19 4.10 -17.03 7.71
CA PRO A 19 4.98 -17.38 8.82
C PRO A 19 4.30 -17.12 10.17
N GLY A 20 4.66 -17.92 11.17
CA GLY A 20 4.14 -17.77 12.54
C GLY A 20 3.56 -19.06 13.10
N ASN A 21 3.55 -19.16 14.44
CA ASN A 21 3.13 -20.35 15.17
C ASN A 21 1.69 -20.28 15.71
N ASN A 22 1.03 -19.13 15.61
CA ASN A 22 -0.35 -18.96 16.06
C ASN A 22 -1.12 -18.02 15.12
N ILE A 23 -2.44 -17.95 15.32
CA ILE A 23 -3.35 -17.15 14.50
C ILE A 23 -3.02 -15.66 14.58
N ILE A 24 -2.69 -15.15 15.77
CA ILE A 24 -2.41 -13.73 16.02
C ILE A 24 -1.19 -13.27 15.22
N LYS A 25 -0.07 -14.00 15.30
CA LYS A 25 1.15 -13.66 14.55
C LYS A 25 0.91 -13.69 13.05
N LYS A 26 0.17 -14.69 12.55
CA LYS A 26 -0.18 -14.76 11.13
C LYS A 26 -1.04 -13.58 10.70
N SER A 27 -2.02 -13.18 11.53
CA SER A 27 -2.85 -12.02 11.26
C SER A 27 -2.03 -10.73 11.25
N LEU A 28 -1.10 -10.55 12.19
CA LEU A 28 -0.20 -9.39 12.22
C LEU A 28 0.70 -9.33 10.99
N VAL A 29 1.27 -10.47 10.55
CA VAL A 29 2.05 -10.53 9.31
C VAL A 29 1.20 -10.14 8.11
N LEU A 30 -0.03 -10.65 8.02
CA LEU A 30 -0.93 -10.28 6.92
C LEU A 30 -1.33 -8.80 6.98
N GLY A 31 -1.58 -8.27 8.17
CA GLY A 31 -1.87 -6.85 8.40
C GLY A 31 -0.73 -5.97 7.92
N LEU A 32 0.51 -6.34 8.24
CA LEU A 32 1.71 -5.65 7.73
C LEU A 32 1.80 -5.71 6.20
N VAL A 33 1.49 -6.85 5.58
CA VAL A 33 1.47 -6.97 4.11
C VAL A 33 0.40 -6.05 3.50
N PHE A 34 -0.80 -6.02 4.06
CA PHE A 34 -1.86 -5.10 3.61
C PHE A 34 -1.47 -3.64 3.80
N TRP A 35 -0.90 -3.27 4.95
CA TRP A 35 -0.37 -1.93 5.20
C TRP A 35 0.69 -1.54 4.17
N LEU A 36 1.63 -2.44 3.86
CA LEU A 36 2.67 -2.19 2.86
C LEU A 36 2.08 -1.96 1.47
N VAL A 37 1.21 -2.86 1.02
CA VAL A 37 0.73 -2.94 -0.36
C VAL A 37 -0.39 -1.93 -0.64
N LEU A 38 -1.30 -1.74 0.30
CA LEU A 38 -2.45 -0.85 0.12
C LEU A 38 -2.17 0.59 0.55
N TYR A 39 -1.14 0.82 1.38
CA TYR A 39 -0.86 2.14 1.91
C TYR A 39 0.60 2.59 1.72
N ALA A 40 1.56 1.93 2.36
CA ALA A 40 2.92 2.46 2.47
C ALA A 40 3.59 2.63 1.10
N VAL A 41 3.46 1.65 0.22
CA VAL A 41 4.04 1.70 -1.13
C VAL A 41 3.35 2.77 -1.99
N PRO A 42 2.01 2.81 -2.13
CA PRO A 42 1.30 3.92 -2.78
C PRO A 42 1.65 5.30 -2.24
N PHE A 43 1.78 5.43 -0.92
CA PHE A 43 2.12 6.68 -0.25
C PHE A 43 3.49 7.24 -0.68
N THR A 44 4.43 6.40 -1.10
CA THR A 44 5.73 6.87 -1.60
C THR A 44 5.62 7.69 -2.89
N LYS A 45 4.65 7.37 -3.76
CA LYS A 45 4.40 8.09 -5.02
C LYS A 45 3.37 9.19 -4.84
N TYR A 46 2.29 8.90 -4.11
CA TYR A 46 1.15 9.79 -3.91
C TYR A 46 0.89 9.95 -2.41
N PRO A 47 1.71 10.74 -1.70
CA PRO A 47 1.55 10.96 -0.28
C PRO A 47 0.26 11.72 0.02
N ALA A 48 -0.30 11.51 1.21
CA ALA A 48 -1.47 12.24 1.67
C ALA A 48 -1.17 13.74 1.74
N ASN A 49 -2.03 14.53 1.12
CA ASN A 49 -1.97 15.99 1.16
C ASN A 49 -3.23 16.53 1.86
N PRO A 50 -3.12 17.61 2.65
CA PRO A 50 -4.28 18.25 3.27
C PRO A 50 -5.35 18.66 2.23
N PRO A 51 -6.63 18.78 2.61
CA PRO A 51 -7.70 19.21 1.70
C PRO A 51 -7.48 20.59 1.06
N SER A 52 -6.68 21.45 1.71
CA SER A 52 -6.29 22.77 1.20
C SER A 52 -5.19 22.71 0.12
N VAL A 53 -4.59 21.55 -0.13
CA VAL A 53 -3.55 21.35 -1.15
C VAL A 53 -4.16 20.73 -2.40
N GLY A 54 -4.07 21.46 -3.50
CA GLY A 54 -4.46 21.04 -4.84
C GLY A 54 -5.75 21.67 -5.34
N GLN A 55 -5.93 21.64 -6.66
CA GLN A 55 -7.08 22.24 -7.33
C GLN A 55 -8.29 21.30 -7.27
N SER A 56 -9.49 21.87 -7.35
CA SER A 56 -10.74 21.11 -7.39
C SER A 56 -10.92 20.37 -8.73
N SER A 57 -10.43 20.94 -9.82
CA SER A 57 -10.45 20.37 -11.18
C SER A 57 -9.64 19.07 -11.31
N THR A 58 -8.69 18.81 -10.41
CA THR A 58 -7.79 17.66 -10.47
C THR A 58 -8.15 16.55 -9.48
N ILE A 59 -9.24 16.69 -8.72
CA ILE A 59 -9.63 15.72 -7.67
C ILE A 59 -9.79 14.31 -8.26
N GLU A 60 -10.57 14.18 -9.34
CA GLU A 60 -10.83 12.88 -9.99
C GLU A 60 -9.52 12.24 -10.46
N PHE A 61 -8.67 13.01 -11.15
CA PHE A 61 -7.37 12.53 -11.60
C PHE A 61 -6.49 12.03 -10.45
N ARG A 62 -6.38 12.78 -9.35
CA ARG A 62 -5.58 12.37 -8.18
C ARG A 62 -6.12 11.09 -7.53
N GLN A 63 -7.45 10.93 -7.48
CA GLN A 63 -8.09 9.73 -6.96
C GLN A 63 -7.81 8.54 -7.87
N ASP A 64 -7.94 8.71 -9.18
CA ASP A 64 -7.73 7.64 -10.16
C ASP A 64 -6.29 7.15 -10.15
N VAL A 65 -5.30 8.03 -10.21
CA VAL A 65 -3.89 7.62 -10.21
C VAL A 65 -3.50 6.92 -8.90
N TYR A 66 -4.03 7.38 -7.76
CA TYR A 66 -3.83 6.72 -6.48
C TYR A 66 -4.45 5.31 -6.47
N LEU A 67 -5.71 5.19 -6.89
CA LEU A 67 -6.43 3.92 -6.91
C LEU A 67 -5.79 2.92 -7.88
N ILE A 68 -5.37 3.37 -9.07
CA ILE A 68 -4.64 2.54 -10.04
C ILE A 68 -3.34 2.04 -9.43
N PHE A 69 -2.58 2.91 -8.74
CA PHE A 69 -1.33 2.52 -8.09
C PHE A 69 -1.54 1.48 -6.98
N VAL A 70 -2.57 1.66 -6.14
CA VAL A 70 -3.00 0.68 -5.12
C VAL A 70 -3.37 -0.66 -5.75
N VAL A 71 -4.14 -0.63 -6.84
CA VAL A 71 -4.57 -1.82 -7.59
C VAL A 71 -3.36 -2.56 -8.16
N ILE A 72 -2.44 -1.86 -8.82
CA ILE A 72 -1.19 -2.46 -9.35
C ILE A 72 -0.39 -3.09 -8.22
N SER A 73 -0.20 -2.39 -7.11
CA SER A 73 0.51 -2.89 -5.94
C SER A 73 -0.16 -4.16 -5.37
N GLY A 74 -1.48 -4.13 -5.19
CA GLY A 74 -2.31 -5.25 -4.74
C GLY A 74 -2.18 -6.48 -5.61
N PHE A 75 -2.42 -6.34 -6.92
CA PHE A 75 -2.35 -7.45 -7.87
C PHE A 75 -0.92 -7.97 -8.04
N THR A 76 0.09 -7.11 -7.96
CA THR A 76 1.50 -7.55 -7.95
C THR A 76 1.77 -8.44 -6.74
N ALA A 77 1.38 -8.00 -5.54
CA ALA A 77 1.54 -8.80 -4.33
C ALA A 77 0.80 -10.15 -4.41
N LEU A 78 -0.44 -10.15 -4.94
CA LEU A 78 -1.19 -11.37 -5.20
C LEU A 78 -0.47 -12.30 -6.18
N GLY A 79 0.03 -11.79 -7.30
CA GLY A 79 0.80 -12.56 -8.28
C GLY A 79 2.03 -13.23 -7.65
N PHE A 80 2.80 -12.49 -6.86
CA PHE A 80 3.95 -13.03 -6.14
C PHE A 80 3.57 -13.99 -5.02
N PHE A 81 2.41 -13.85 -4.40
CA PHE A 81 1.88 -14.84 -3.44
C PHE A 81 1.66 -16.21 -4.10
N TRP A 82 1.12 -16.27 -5.32
CA TRP A 82 0.97 -17.54 -6.05
C TRP A 82 2.32 -18.17 -6.40
N LEU A 83 3.32 -17.35 -6.74
CA LEU A 83 4.69 -17.80 -6.98
C LEU A 83 5.42 -18.23 -5.70
N TYR A 84 4.98 -17.72 -4.54
CA TYR A 84 5.59 -18.00 -3.25
C TYR A 84 5.63 -19.48 -2.92
N LYS A 85 4.64 -20.28 -3.33
CA LYS A 85 4.65 -21.73 -3.08
C LYS A 85 5.64 -22.50 -3.96
N LYS A 86 6.03 -21.96 -5.12
CA LYS A 86 6.85 -22.63 -6.13
C LYS A 86 8.33 -22.28 -6.04
N ILE A 87 8.66 -21.07 -5.60
CA ILE A 87 10.04 -20.57 -5.59
C ILE A 87 10.69 -20.81 -4.23
N GLN A 88 11.85 -21.47 -4.21
CA GLN A 88 12.61 -21.73 -2.97
C GLN A 88 13.26 -20.43 -2.44
N LYS A 89 13.94 -19.68 -3.30
CA LYS A 89 14.61 -18.42 -2.93
C LYS A 89 13.61 -17.26 -2.83
N LYS A 90 13.00 -17.10 -1.65
CA LYS A 90 11.94 -16.09 -1.41
C LYS A 90 12.38 -14.66 -1.69
N ILE A 91 13.67 -14.35 -1.54
CA ILE A 91 14.23 -13.01 -1.81
C ILE A 91 13.93 -12.53 -3.24
N ILE A 92 13.90 -13.44 -4.22
CA ILE A 92 13.59 -13.12 -5.62
C ILE A 92 12.16 -12.60 -5.76
N LEU A 93 11.23 -13.07 -4.93
CA LEU A 93 9.83 -12.63 -4.95
C LEU A 93 9.71 -11.18 -4.45
N PHE A 94 10.40 -10.87 -3.36
CA PHE A 94 10.42 -9.51 -2.82
C PHE A 94 11.13 -8.53 -3.77
N ALA A 95 12.25 -8.96 -4.36
CA ALA A 95 12.94 -8.17 -5.39
C ALA A 95 12.07 -7.96 -6.63
N GLY A 96 11.33 -8.98 -7.06
CA GLY A 96 10.41 -8.88 -8.20
C GLY A 96 9.25 -7.92 -7.93
N TYR A 97 8.61 -8.00 -6.76
CA TYR A 97 7.62 -7.02 -6.32
C TYR A 97 8.20 -5.61 -6.34
N GLY A 98 9.37 -5.41 -5.70
CA GLY A 98 10.04 -4.12 -5.66
C GLY A 98 10.36 -3.58 -7.06
N GLY A 99 10.87 -4.42 -7.96
CA GLY A 99 11.16 -4.06 -9.35
C GLY A 99 9.92 -3.58 -10.11
N ILE A 100 8.79 -4.30 -10.00
CA ILE A 100 7.53 -3.88 -10.63
C ILE A 100 7.05 -2.55 -10.04
N MET A 101 7.14 -2.36 -8.73
CA MET A 101 6.71 -1.11 -8.11
C MET A 101 7.62 0.07 -8.46
N ILE A 102 8.93 -0.14 -8.64
CA ILE A 102 9.85 0.89 -9.14
C ILE A 102 9.48 1.28 -10.58
N ILE A 103 9.22 0.31 -11.45
CA ILE A 103 8.79 0.58 -12.83
C ILE A 103 7.46 1.34 -12.81
N THR A 104 6.50 0.90 -12.00
CA THR A 104 5.20 1.56 -11.85
C THR A 104 5.36 3.00 -11.37
N TYR A 105 6.24 3.23 -10.39
CA TYR A 105 6.58 4.57 -9.88
C TYR A 105 7.10 5.49 -10.99
N MET A 106 7.97 4.97 -11.87
CA MET A 106 8.55 5.74 -12.98
C MET A 106 7.55 6.02 -14.10
N VAL A 107 6.66 5.07 -14.40
CA VAL A 107 5.71 5.16 -15.52
C VAL A 107 4.47 6.00 -15.16
N MET A 108 3.98 5.90 -13.92
CA MET A 108 2.75 6.59 -13.54
C MET A 108 2.96 8.11 -13.43
N PRO A 109 1.96 8.91 -13.85
CA PRO A 109 2.06 10.35 -13.92
C PRO A 109 2.25 10.99 -12.55
N GLU A 110 2.89 12.15 -12.52
CA GLU A 110 3.04 12.93 -11.30
C GLU A 110 1.75 13.63 -10.90
N ASN A 111 1.67 14.03 -9.62
CA ASN A 111 0.60 14.89 -9.17
C ASN A 111 0.77 16.28 -9.82
N PRO A 112 -0.20 16.78 -10.59
CA PRO A 112 -0.08 18.05 -11.30
C PRO A 112 -0.15 19.27 -10.38
N ASP A 113 -0.60 19.09 -9.14
CA ASP A 113 -0.84 20.20 -8.22
C ASP A 113 0.43 20.67 -7.49
N PRO A 114 0.78 21.96 -7.58
CA PRO A 114 1.93 22.50 -6.86
C PRO A 114 1.65 22.53 -5.35
N ILE A 115 2.70 22.21 -4.58
CA ILE A 115 2.67 22.29 -3.12
C ILE A 115 3.03 23.72 -2.71
N GLN A 116 2.03 24.51 -2.32
CA GLN A 116 2.19 25.92 -1.90
C GLN A 116 2.17 26.12 -0.38
N MET A 117 2.04 25.04 0.39
CA MET A 117 1.93 25.05 1.85
C MET A 117 3.31 25.07 2.53
N GLU A 118 3.38 25.61 3.75
CA GLU A 118 4.54 25.49 4.61
C GLU A 118 4.94 24.02 4.82
N PHE A 119 6.25 23.74 4.70
CA PHE A 119 6.78 22.39 4.83
C PHE A 119 6.44 21.73 6.17
N GLY A 120 6.48 22.47 7.29
CA GLY A 120 6.18 21.95 8.62
C GLY A 120 4.78 21.35 8.70
N LEU A 121 3.77 22.13 8.30
CA LEU A 121 2.37 21.70 8.30
C LEU A 121 2.14 20.51 7.36
N LEU A 122 2.77 20.51 6.19
CA LEU A 122 2.68 19.40 5.24
C LEU A 122 3.30 18.12 5.80
N ALA A 123 4.46 18.22 6.43
CA ALA A 123 5.17 17.10 7.03
C ALA A 123 4.38 16.51 8.21
N GLU A 124 3.83 17.36 9.08
CA GLU A 124 2.97 16.94 10.19
C GLU A 124 1.73 16.20 9.69
N PHE A 125 1.03 16.71 8.68
CA PHE A 125 -0.13 16.04 8.11
C PHE A 125 0.22 14.65 7.56
N ARG A 126 1.33 14.56 6.83
CA ARG A 126 1.84 13.29 6.29
C ARG A 126 2.23 12.30 7.39
N ALA A 127 2.89 12.77 8.43
CA ALA A 127 3.25 11.95 9.59
C ALA A 127 2.02 11.41 10.31
N MET A 128 1.03 12.28 10.56
CA MET A 128 -0.25 11.88 11.19
C MET A 128 -1.04 10.91 10.32
N SER A 129 -1.01 11.06 9.00
CA SER A 129 -1.60 10.10 8.06
C SER A 129 -0.94 8.72 8.17
N VAL A 130 0.39 8.67 8.24
CA VAL A 130 1.15 7.42 8.42
C VAL A 130 0.85 6.78 9.78
N ILE A 131 0.79 7.55 10.85
CA ILE A 131 0.43 7.06 12.19
C ILE A 131 -0.99 6.48 12.17
N GLY A 132 -1.96 7.23 11.66
CA GLY A 132 -3.36 6.80 11.59
C GLY A 132 -3.52 5.50 10.82
N MET A 133 -2.88 5.37 9.66
CA MET A 133 -2.94 4.14 8.86
C MET A 133 -2.17 2.98 9.49
N SER A 134 -1.09 3.25 10.21
CA SER A 134 -0.36 2.23 10.98
C SER A 134 -1.21 1.69 12.13
N VAL A 135 -1.92 2.56 12.86
CA VAL A 135 -2.86 2.16 13.91
C VAL A 135 -4.03 1.38 13.32
N PHE A 136 -4.61 1.85 12.20
CA PHE A 136 -5.72 1.18 11.53
C PHE A 136 -5.40 -0.27 11.13
N TRP A 137 -4.20 -0.52 10.59
CA TRP A 137 -3.77 -1.87 10.18
C TRP A 137 -3.14 -2.69 11.30
N GLY A 138 -2.69 -2.05 12.38
CA GLY A 138 -2.08 -2.70 13.54
C GLY A 138 -3.06 -3.10 14.64
N ALA A 139 -4.29 -2.57 14.62
CA ALA A 139 -5.39 -2.92 15.53
C ALA A 139 -6.12 -4.19 15.09
#